data_AF-A0A7X7QGE1-F1
#
_entry.id   AF-A0A7X7QGE1-F1
#
_cell.length_a   1.000
_cell.length_b   1.000
_cell.length_c   1.000
_cell.angle_alpha   90.00
_cell.angle_beta   90.00
_cell.angle_gamma   90.00
#
_symmetry.space_group_name_H-M   'P 1'
#
loop_
_entity.id
_entity.type
_entity.pdbx_description
1 polymer ?
#
loop_
_entity_poly.entity_id
_entity_poly.type
_entity_poly.pdbx_seq_one_letter_code
_entity_poly.pdbx_strand_id
1 'polypeptide(L)'
;RAQSSGDMVDAALDSVQDEISSQLAEVESRELSRIEYALERMREGQFGVCEGCGTNIPMARLNALPYATYCIKCQREAERQGANSSTDVDWSRLLDSPGGDVDLSINDIELDVS
;
A
#
# COMPACT_ATOMS: atom_id res chain seq x y z
N ARG A 1 28.37 -30.59 19.08
CA ARG A 1 27.64 -30.32 17.84
C ARG A 1 26.69 -29.16 18.15
N ALA A 2 27.12 -27.94 17.87
CA ALA A 2 26.44 -26.71 18.29
C ALA A 2 26.05 -25.93 17.03
N GLN A 3 24.99 -26.36 16.38
CA GLN A 3 24.27 -25.69 15.29
C GLN A 3 22.83 -26.17 15.45
N SER A 4 21.94 -25.29 15.94
CA SER A 4 20.52 -25.61 16.12
C SER A 4 19.65 -24.38 16.34
N SER A 5 20.20 -23.25 16.80
CA SER A 5 19.44 -22.01 16.99
C SER A 5 19.59 -21.02 15.83
N GLY A 6 20.77 -20.93 15.20
CA GLY A 6 21.01 -20.06 14.04
C GLY A 6 20.20 -20.50 12.83
N ASP A 7 20.27 -21.78 12.46
CA ASP A 7 19.61 -22.33 11.27
C ASP A 7 18.08 -22.10 11.23
N MET A 8 17.41 -22.10 12.39
CA MET A 8 15.97 -21.83 12.44
C MET A 8 15.64 -20.34 12.28
N VAL A 9 16.48 -19.46 12.84
CA VAL A 9 16.30 -18.01 12.72
C VAL A 9 16.61 -17.57 11.29
N ASP A 10 17.68 -18.10 10.71
CA ASP A 10 18.07 -17.83 9.32
C ASP A 10 16.99 -18.31 8.35
N ALA A 11 16.45 -19.52 8.53
CA ALA A 11 15.34 -20.03 7.71
C ALA A 11 14.06 -19.16 7.83
N ALA A 12 13.77 -18.63 9.03
CA ALA A 12 12.64 -17.73 9.22
C ALA A 12 12.87 -16.38 8.49
N LEU A 13 14.08 -15.83 8.58
CA LEU A 13 14.45 -14.59 7.88
C LEU A 13 14.38 -14.75 6.36
N ASP A 14 14.90 -15.85 5.81
CA ASP A 14 14.82 -16.15 4.38
C ASP A 14 13.38 -16.22 3.91
N SER A 15 12.49 -16.88 4.66
CA SER A 15 11.07 -16.96 4.29
C SER A 15 10.36 -15.60 4.24
N VAL A 16 10.69 -14.71 5.18
CA VAL A 16 10.18 -13.32 5.18
C VAL A 16 10.75 -12.54 4.01
N GLN A 17 12.04 -12.71 3.71
CA GLN A 17 12.68 -12.03 2.60
C GLN A 17 12.07 -12.45 1.25
N ASP A 18 11.77 -13.74 1.08
CA ASP A 18 11.08 -14.28 -0.08
C ASP A 18 9.67 -13.72 -0.21
N GLU A 19 8.93 -13.63 0.91
CA GLU A 19 7.59 -13.05 0.93
C GLU A 19 7.60 -11.57 0.51
N ILE A 20 8.51 -10.76 1.08
CA ILE A 20 8.67 -9.35 0.71
C ILE A 20 8.99 -9.22 -0.78
N SER A 21 9.91 -10.05 -1.29
CA SER A 21 10.29 -10.01 -2.70
C SER A 21 9.12 -10.34 -3.63
N SER A 22 8.28 -11.29 -3.23
CA SER A 22 7.08 -11.70 -3.97
C SER A 22 6.03 -10.59 -4.00
N GLN A 23 5.80 -9.93 -2.86
CA GLN A 23 4.87 -8.79 -2.78
C GLN A 23 5.36 -7.61 -3.64
N LEU A 24 6.66 -7.32 -3.62
CA LEU A 24 7.24 -6.27 -4.46
C LEU A 24 7.04 -6.58 -5.94
N ALA A 25 7.34 -7.81 -6.38
CA ALA A 25 7.13 -8.24 -7.75
C ALA A 25 5.66 -8.14 -8.19
N GLU A 26 4.72 -8.43 -7.30
CA GLU A 26 3.30 -8.25 -7.58
C GLU A 26 2.91 -6.78 -7.78
N VAL A 27 3.43 -5.88 -6.94
CA VAL A 27 3.20 -4.44 -7.07
C VAL A 27 3.76 -3.91 -8.40
N GLU A 28 4.99 -4.29 -8.75
CA GLU A 28 5.64 -3.90 -10.00
C GLU A 28 4.88 -4.43 -11.22
N SER A 29 4.44 -5.68 -11.20
CA SER A 29 3.62 -6.29 -12.27
C SER A 29 2.31 -5.55 -12.50
N ARG A 30 1.62 -5.15 -11.41
CA ARG A 30 0.40 -4.34 -11.47
C ARG A 30 0.67 -2.95 -12.03
N GLU A 31 1.80 -2.33 -11.71
CA GLU A 31 2.19 -1.03 -12.26
C GLU A 31 2.49 -1.13 -13.77
N LEU A 32 3.27 -2.12 -14.20
CA LEU A 32 3.54 -2.38 -15.62
C LEU A 32 2.24 -2.56 -16.41
N SER A 33 1.31 -3.36 -15.89
CA SER A 33 0.01 -3.58 -16.52
C SER A 33 -0.78 -2.26 -16.71
N ARG A 34 -0.70 -1.34 -15.75
CA ARG A 34 -1.35 -0.01 -15.85
C ARG A 34 -0.68 0.87 -16.90
N ILE A 35 0.65 0.80 -17.01
CA ILE A 35 1.41 1.56 -18.01
C ILE A 35 1.07 1.05 -19.42
N GLU A 36 1.08 -0.26 -19.62
CA GLU A 36 0.71 -0.88 -20.91
C GLU A 36 -0.71 -0.49 -21.32
N TYR A 37 -1.64 -0.54 -20.37
CA TYR A 37 -3.02 -0.12 -20.61
C TYR A 37 -3.14 1.36 -20.98
N ALA A 38 -2.42 2.25 -20.29
CA ALA A 38 -2.40 3.66 -20.62
C ALA A 38 -1.79 3.94 -22.01
N LEU A 39 -0.76 3.20 -22.39
CA LEU A 39 -0.17 3.27 -23.73
C LEU A 39 -1.17 2.84 -24.81
N GLU A 40 -1.97 1.81 -24.56
CA GLU A 40 -3.02 1.40 -25.49
C GLU A 40 -4.08 2.50 -25.66
N ARG A 41 -4.53 3.11 -24.56
CA ARG A 41 -5.45 4.26 -24.61
C ARG A 41 -4.88 5.45 -25.39
N MET A 42 -3.57 5.66 -25.33
CA MET A 42 -2.92 6.69 -26.16
C MET A 42 -3.03 6.37 -27.65
N ARG A 43 -2.86 5.10 -28.04
CA ARG A 43 -3.01 4.67 -29.44
C ARG A 43 -4.44 4.80 -29.93
N GLU A 44 -5.42 4.53 -29.08
CA GLU A 44 -6.84 4.67 -29.37
C GLU A 44 -7.33 6.14 -29.36
N GLY A 45 -6.47 7.10 -28.98
CA GLY A 45 -6.84 8.52 -28.89
C GLY A 45 -7.71 8.87 -27.69
N GLN A 46 -7.82 7.99 -26.70
CA GLN A 46 -8.61 8.20 -25.47
C GLN A 46 -7.75 8.69 -24.29
N PHE A 47 -6.54 9.18 -24.59
CA PHE A 47 -5.62 9.67 -23.58
C PHE A 47 -6.18 10.91 -22.86
N GLY A 48 -6.05 10.92 -21.54
CA GLY A 48 -6.51 12.04 -20.72
C GLY A 48 -8.02 12.11 -20.51
N VAL A 49 -8.79 11.07 -20.85
CA VAL A 49 -10.22 10.94 -20.53
C VAL A 49 -10.40 9.96 -19.38
N CYS A 50 -11.14 10.35 -18.35
CA CYS A 50 -11.43 9.52 -17.19
C CYS A 50 -12.40 8.38 -17.54
N GLU A 51 -12.10 7.15 -17.18
CA GLU A 51 -12.97 5.98 -17.41
C GLU A 51 -14.24 5.98 -16.54
N GLY A 52 -14.14 6.51 -15.32
CA GLY A 52 -15.27 6.49 -14.38
C GLY A 52 -16.35 7.52 -14.68
N CYS A 53 -15.99 8.69 -15.20
CA CYS A 53 -16.93 9.80 -15.41
C CYS A 53 -16.88 10.44 -16.81
N GLY A 54 -15.99 9.99 -17.69
CA GLY A 54 -15.85 10.50 -19.06
C GLY A 54 -15.29 11.92 -19.18
N THR A 55 -14.93 12.57 -18.07
CA THR A 55 -14.38 13.94 -18.10
C THR A 55 -12.86 13.94 -18.30
N ASN A 56 -12.31 15.04 -18.81
CA ASN A 56 -10.87 15.18 -18.97
C ASN A 56 -10.12 15.14 -17.63
N ILE A 57 -9.00 14.42 -17.61
CA ILE A 57 -8.08 14.33 -16.49
C ILE A 57 -7.20 15.59 -16.48
N PRO A 58 -7.01 16.26 -15.32
CA PRO A 58 -6.18 17.46 -15.24
C PRO A 58 -4.75 17.19 -15.73
N MET A 59 -4.20 18.09 -16.55
CA MET A 59 -2.82 17.96 -17.08
C MET A 59 -1.77 17.83 -15.97
N ALA A 60 -1.94 18.54 -14.84
CA ALA A 60 -1.04 18.41 -13.70
C ALA A 60 -0.95 16.97 -13.18
N ARG A 61 -2.04 16.19 -13.24
CA ARG A 61 -2.07 14.77 -12.86
C ARG A 61 -1.38 13.91 -13.90
N LEU A 62 -1.62 14.14 -15.19
CA LEU A 62 -0.98 13.38 -16.27
C LEU A 62 0.53 13.64 -16.35
N ASN A 63 0.97 14.85 -16.01
CA ASN A 63 2.41 15.18 -15.93
C ASN A 63 3.10 14.45 -14.77
N ALA A 64 2.41 14.23 -13.65
CA ALA A 64 2.94 13.51 -12.50
C ALA A 64 2.82 11.98 -12.67
N LEU A 65 1.69 11.51 -13.21
CA LEU A 65 1.33 10.11 -13.39
C LEU A 65 0.69 9.94 -14.77
N PRO A 66 1.50 9.70 -15.83
CA PRO A 66 1.00 9.61 -17.20
C PRO A 66 0.13 8.39 -17.45
N TYR A 67 0.25 7.35 -16.61
CA TYR A 67 -0.58 6.15 -16.69
C TYR A 67 -1.93 6.27 -15.96
N ALA A 68 -2.28 7.45 -15.43
CA ALA A 68 -3.53 7.63 -14.70
C ALA A 68 -4.75 7.57 -15.64
N THR A 69 -5.63 6.58 -15.43
CA THR A 69 -6.88 6.39 -16.20
C THR A 69 -8.11 7.01 -15.54
N TYR A 70 -8.01 7.37 -14.25
CA TYR A 70 -9.08 8.00 -13.47
C TYR A 70 -8.73 9.42 -13.04
N CYS A 71 -9.75 10.28 -13.00
CA CYS A 71 -9.66 11.59 -12.36
C CYS A 71 -9.58 11.44 -10.84
N ILE A 72 -9.14 12.50 -10.13
CA ILE A 72 -8.95 12.47 -8.68
C ILE A 72 -10.23 12.07 -7.93
N LYS A 73 -11.40 12.51 -8.42
CA LYS A 73 -12.69 12.18 -7.79
C LYS A 73 -13.01 10.70 -7.91
N CYS A 74 -12.92 10.14 -9.12
CA CYS A 74 -13.18 8.72 -9.36
C CYS A 74 -12.14 7.84 -8.66
N GLN A 75 -10.87 8.26 -8.64
CA GLN A 75 -9.81 7.55 -7.94
C GLN A 75 -10.09 7.44 -6.43
N ARG A 76 -10.46 8.56 -5.79
CA ARG A 76 -10.80 8.57 -4.36
C ARG A 76 -11.99 7.67 -4.03
N GLU A 77 -12.98 7.66 -4.92
CA GLU A 77 -14.17 6.81 -4.75
C GLU A 77 -13.81 5.32 -4.87
N ALA A 78 -12.98 4.95 -5.86
CA ALA A 78 -12.49 3.59 -6.01
C ALA A 78 -11.66 3.12 -4.82
N GLU A 79 -10.79 3.98 -4.28
CA GLU A 79 -9.99 3.70 -3.08
C GLU A 79 -10.89 3.50 -1.84
N ARG A 80 -11.94 4.31 -1.70
CA ARG A 80 -12.92 4.16 -0.61
C ARG A 80 -13.66 2.83 -0.68
N GLN A 81 -14.02 2.38 -1.89
CA GLN A 81 -14.70 1.11 -2.10
C GLN A 81 -13.76 -0.08 -1.88
N GLY A 82 -12.49 0.02 -2.28
CA GLY A 82 -11.47 -0.99 -1.99
C GLY A 82 -11.12 -1.09 -0.50
N ALA A 83 -11.18 0.02 0.24
CA ALA A 83 -11.01 0.02 1.69
C ALA A 83 -12.18 -0.68 2.43
N ASN A 84 -13.37 -0.72 1.85
CA ASN A 84 -14.53 -1.40 2.44
C ASN A 84 -14.50 -2.94 2.29
N SER A 85 -13.56 -3.52 1.54
CA SER A 85 -13.49 -4.99 1.35
C SER A 85 -12.56 -5.71 2.35
N SER A 86 -11.77 -4.97 3.12
CA SER A 86 -10.89 -5.54 4.15
C SER A 86 -11.41 -5.09 5.51
N THR A 87 -12.32 -5.88 6.09
CA THR A 87 -12.80 -5.88 7.49
C THR A 87 -12.86 -4.51 8.17
N ASP A 88 -14.06 -4.06 8.57
CA ASP A 88 -14.27 -3.00 9.57
C ASP A 88 -13.50 -3.30 10.87
N VAL A 89 -12.18 -3.07 10.89
CA VAL A 89 -11.36 -3.09 12.09
C VAL A 89 -11.61 -1.74 12.73
N ASP A 90 -12.61 -1.76 13.59
CA ASP A 90 -12.99 -0.63 14.42
C ASP A 90 -11.90 -0.42 15.49
N TRP A 91 -10.89 0.38 15.14
CA TRP A 91 -9.81 0.76 16.04
C TRP A 91 -10.30 1.43 17.35
N SER A 92 -11.54 1.93 17.37
CA SER A 92 -12.12 2.47 18.60
C SER A 92 -12.44 1.38 19.64
N ARG A 93 -12.65 0.12 19.21
CA ARG A 93 -12.89 -1.01 20.12
C ARG A 93 -11.63 -1.54 20.80
N LEU A 94 -10.45 -1.23 20.27
CA LEU A 94 -9.17 -1.58 20.91
C LEU A 94 -8.79 -0.60 22.04
N LEU A 95 -9.38 0.60 22.05
CA LEU A 95 -9.10 1.64 23.05
C LEU A 95 -10.04 1.57 24.27
N ASP A 96 -11.15 0.84 24.20
CA ASP A 96 -12.10 0.65 25.31
C ASP A 96 -11.71 -0.52 26.23
N SER A 97 -10.42 -0.69 26.52
CA SER A 97 -10.01 -1.56 27.65
C SER A 97 -10.14 -0.75 28.95
N PRO A 98 -10.90 -1.21 29.95
CA PRO A 98 -10.97 -0.54 31.25
C PRO A 98 -9.70 -0.86 32.05
N GLY A 99 -8.60 -0.24 31.65
CA GLY A 99 -7.31 -0.30 32.31
C GLY A 99 -6.69 1.08 32.19
N GLY A 100 -6.60 1.78 33.31
CA GLY A 100 -6.40 3.23 33.40
C GLY A 100 -5.25 3.76 32.55
N ASP A 101 -5.44 5.00 32.14
CA ASP A 101 -4.52 5.94 31.51
C ASP A 101 -3.08 5.76 32.02
N VAL A 102 -2.33 4.86 31.37
CA VAL A 102 -0.89 4.79 31.52
C VAL A 102 -0.34 5.84 30.57
N ASP A 103 -0.12 7.04 31.10
CA ASP A 103 0.63 8.10 30.43
C ASP A 103 2.10 7.63 30.31
N LEU A 104 2.40 6.92 29.21
CA LEU A 104 3.76 6.52 28.88
C LEU A 104 4.48 7.76 28.35
N SER A 105 5.30 8.37 29.19
CA SER A 105 6.13 9.51 28.82
C SER A 105 7.34 9.02 28.03
N ILE A 106 7.83 9.83 27.09
CA ILE A 106 9.05 9.54 26.33
C ILE A 106 10.29 9.41 27.24
N ASN A 107 10.16 9.85 28.50
CA ASN A 107 11.18 9.75 29.54
C ASN A 107 11.21 8.38 30.24
N ASP A 108 10.18 7.53 30.07
CA ASP A 108 10.08 6.20 30.71
C ASP A 108 10.80 5.10 29.90
N ILE A 109 11.35 5.45 28.74
CA ILE A 109 12.12 4.54 27.90
C ILE A 109 13.60 4.66 28.32
N GLU A 110 14.02 3.85 29.29
CA GLU A 110 15.44 3.69 29.61
C GLU A 110 16.14 2.91 28.48
N LEU A 111 16.71 3.64 27.53
CA LEU A 111 17.64 3.09 26.54
C LEU A 111 19.02 2.95 27.19
N ASP A 112 19.35 1.75 27.65
CA ASP A 112 20.73 1.39 28.00
C ASP A 112 21.54 1.27 26.70
N VAL A 113 22.20 2.35 26.30
CA VAL A 113 23.17 2.33 25.21
C VAL A 113 24.52 1.89 25.79
N SER A 114 24.94 0.67 25.46
CA SER A 114 26.29 0.14 25.74
C SER A 114 27.15 0.16 24.49
#